data_AF-A0A961U8H4-F1
#
_entry.id   AF-A0A961U8H4-F1
#
_cell.length_a   1.000
_cell.length_b   1.000
_cell.length_c   1.000
_cell.angle_alpha   90.00
_cell.angle_beta   90.00
_cell.angle_gamma   90.00
#
_symmetry.space_group_name_H-M   'P 1'
#
loop_
_entity.id
_entity.type
_entity.pdbx_description
1 polymer ?
#
loop_
_entity_poly.entity_id
_entity_poly.type
_entity_poly.pdbx_seq_one_letter_code
_entity_poly.pdbx_strand_id
1 'polypeptide(L)'
;MARRPPEKKPHLPPREDILAFIADNPDKATKRDIARQFHIKGAARIALKRLLAELMDEGLLQRGRKRMHTPGALPPVVVADITGRDEDGELLATLAERAPAEGDDGGASAEGPRIVVSPGHRRPAPGIGDRVLLRVDEDARQAANEGGIVAATVIRILDRPKTRILGIYRELADGTGRIEPVDKKARKEWAVREIDSRDAREGDLVAVEPLRSRCLGLPQARVIERIGSMADENAVSLIAVETHGIPLDFPREALAEAESVQAKKDLAGLEDMRPLPFVTIDPADARDHDDAVYAHPDDDPENPGGHVVWVAIADVSRYVTPGSALDRAARLRGNSVYFPGRVVPMLPERLSNDLCSLREREDRPALAVRMIFSAEGVKRGHRFARIMMRSAAKLRYETAQAAIDGRPNPKDDPTDTGLLLEPVLKPLWAAWRALMEAQDKRAPLDLDLPERKIILDKAGKIDRVIVPDRLEAHRLVETFMIAANVAAAETLEEQRAPLIYRTHDAPSQEKLLALGDFLKSLDIPFTKGTTVKPRQFNQILARVEGTPNAQLVNEVVLRSQAQAEYTQENYGHFGLNLRR
;
A
#
# COMPACT_ATOMS: atom_id res chain seq x y z
N MET A 1 -79.10 -17.34 37.43
CA MET A 1 -78.29 -16.11 37.25
C MET A 1 -77.56 -16.18 35.92
N ALA A 2 -77.79 -15.17 35.08
CA ALA A 2 -77.26 -14.85 33.74
C ALA A 2 -76.47 -15.92 32.93
N ARG A 3 -77.05 -16.35 31.79
CA ARG A 3 -76.32 -16.99 30.68
C ARG A 3 -75.26 -16.00 30.16
N ARG A 4 -73.98 -16.39 30.20
CA ARG A 4 -72.90 -15.71 29.48
C ARG A 4 -73.24 -15.69 27.97
N PRO A 5 -73.13 -14.55 27.28
CA PRO A 5 -73.33 -14.52 25.83
C PRO A 5 -72.20 -15.30 25.13
N PRO A 6 -72.43 -15.84 23.93
CA PRO A 6 -71.40 -16.56 23.18
C PRO A 6 -70.22 -15.62 22.91
N GLU A 7 -68.99 -16.08 23.19
CA GLU A 7 -67.77 -15.35 22.82
C GLU A 7 -67.78 -15.08 21.32
N LYS A 8 -67.90 -13.81 20.92
CA LYS A 8 -67.70 -13.38 19.53
C LYS A 8 -66.29 -13.79 19.12
N LYS A 9 -66.18 -14.71 18.15
CA LYS A 9 -64.90 -15.04 17.51
C LYS A 9 -64.21 -13.73 17.10
N PRO A 10 -62.92 -13.52 17.45
CA PRO A 10 -62.22 -12.32 17.04
C PRO A 10 -62.21 -12.26 15.52
N HIS A 11 -62.67 -11.14 14.95
CA HIS A 11 -62.70 -10.91 13.51
C HIS A 11 -61.26 -10.85 13.00
N LEU A 12 -60.74 -11.97 12.50
CA LEU A 12 -59.48 -12.02 11.78
C LEU A 12 -59.75 -11.74 10.30
N PRO A 13 -58.82 -11.06 9.60
CA PRO A 13 -58.91 -10.94 8.16
C PRO A 13 -58.80 -12.32 7.49
N PRO A 14 -59.36 -12.48 6.29
CA PRO A 14 -59.14 -13.65 5.44
C PRO A 14 -57.66 -13.99 5.27
N ARG A 15 -57.35 -15.27 5.11
CA ARG A 15 -55.98 -15.76 4.87
C ARG A 15 -55.36 -15.10 3.64
N GLU A 16 -56.16 -14.96 2.58
CA GLU A 16 -55.76 -14.34 1.31
C GLU A 16 -55.34 -12.88 1.46
N ASP A 17 -56.09 -12.10 2.24
CA ASP A 17 -55.76 -10.68 2.50
C ASP A 17 -54.45 -10.51 3.25
N ILE A 18 -54.11 -11.43 4.17
CA ILE A 18 -52.82 -11.40 4.88
C ILE A 18 -51.67 -11.71 3.93
N LEU A 19 -51.83 -12.70 3.04
CA LEU A 19 -50.82 -13.06 2.05
C LEU A 19 -50.61 -11.94 1.02
N ALA A 20 -51.71 -11.35 0.53
CA ALA A 20 -51.68 -10.20 -0.37
C ALA A 20 -50.97 -9.00 0.28
N PHE A 21 -51.31 -8.67 1.53
CA PHE A 21 -50.64 -7.57 2.23
C PHE A 21 -49.12 -7.79 2.40
N ILE A 22 -48.70 -9.02 2.68
CA ILE A 22 -47.27 -9.37 2.82
C ILE A 22 -46.55 -9.31 1.48
N ALA A 23 -47.20 -9.74 0.39
CA ALA A 23 -46.67 -9.65 -0.98
C ALA A 23 -46.54 -8.19 -1.43
N ASP A 24 -47.55 -7.36 -1.16
CA ASP A 24 -47.60 -5.96 -1.58
C ASP A 24 -46.73 -5.03 -0.72
N ASN A 25 -46.41 -5.42 0.52
CA ASN A 25 -45.67 -4.59 1.48
C ASN A 25 -44.49 -5.35 2.13
N PRO A 26 -43.48 -5.79 1.34
CA PRO A 26 -42.36 -6.59 1.84
C PRO A 26 -41.48 -5.84 2.87
N ASP A 27 -41.54 -4.51 2.91
CA ASP A 27 -40.86 -3.65 3.87
C ASP A 27 -41.61 -3.51 5.22
N LYS A 28 -42.92 -3.84 5.26
CA LYS A 28 -43.81 -3.72 6.43
C LYS A 28 -44.45 -5.06 6.84
N ALA A 29 -43.72 -6.17 6.64
CA ALA A 29 -44.20 -7.51 6.92
C ALA A 29 -43.78 -8.05 8.32
N THR A 30 -43.83 -7.23 9.38
CA THR A 30 -43.64 -7.72 10.76
C THR A 30 -44.98 -8.11 11.39
N LYS A 31 -44.97 -8.98 12.40
CA LYS A 31 -46.18 -9.34 13.17
C LYS A 31 -46.89 -8.11 13.77
N ARG A 32 -46.16 -7.04 14.08
CA ARG A 32 -46.72 -5.79 14.61
C ARG A 32 -47.37 -4.95 13.53
N ASP A 33 -46.79 -4.94 12.33
CA ASP A 33 -47.29 -4.14 11.21
C ASP A 33 -48.56 -4.75 10.62
N ILE A 34 -48.59 -6.09 10.47
CA ILE A 34 -49.81 -6.82 10.07
C ILE A 34 -50.93 -6.62 11.10
N ALA A 35 -50.61 -6.74 12.40
CA ALA A 35 -51.60 -6.48 13.45
C ALA A 35 -52.08 -5.02 13.47
N ARG A 36 -51.25 -4.06 13.05
CA ARG A 36 -51.63 -2.63 12.96
C ARG A 36 -52.53 -2.39 11.75
N GLN A 37 -52.17 -2.94 10.59
CA GLN A 37 -52.91 -2.80 9.33
C GLN A 37 -54.33 -3.35 9.45
N PHE A 38 -54.48 -4.55 10.00
CA PHE A 38 -55.79 -5.20 10.16
C PHE A 38 -56.48 -4.84 11.49
N HIS A 39 -55.98 -3.81 12.20
CA HIS A 39 -56.53 -3.31 13.46
C HIS A 39 -56.73 -4.38 14.57
N ILE A 40 -55.85 -5.39 14.62
CA ILE A 40 -55.93 -6.55 15.52
C ILE A 40 -55.37 -6.19 16.91
N LYS A 41 -56.23 -6.20 17.93
CA LYS A 41 -55.92 -5.83 19.33
C LYS A 41 -56.25 -6.95 20.32
N GLY A 42 -55.62 -6.90 21.51
CA GLY A 42 -55.92 -7.80 22.63
C GLY A 42 -55.77 -9.29 22.31
N ALA A 43 -56.74 -10.10 22.74
CA ALA A 43 -56.74 -11.56 22.58
C ALA A 43 -56.70 -12.03 21.10
N ALA A 44 -57.17 -11.20 20.16
CA ALA A 44 -57.15 -11.50 18.73
C ALA A 44 -55.72 -11.63 18.16
N ARG A 45 -54.70 -11.07 18.83
CA ARG A 45 -53.29 -11.23 18.42
C ARG A 45 -52.77 -12.66 18.61
N ILE A 46 -53.34 -13.42 19.54
CA ILE A 46 -52.99 -14.83 19.73
C ILE A 46 -53.51 -15.64 18.55
N ALA A 47 -54.74 -15.34 18.11
CA ALA A 47 -55.35 -15.98 16.95
C ALA A 47 -54.60 -15.62 15.65
N LEU A 48 -54.15 -14.38 15.46
CA LEU A 48 -53.27 -13.99 14.35
C LEU A 48 -51.93 -14.75 14.35
N LYS A 49 -51.32 -14.94 15.52
CA LYS A 49 -50.07 -15.71 15.63
C LYS A 49 -50.25 -17.18 15.24
N ARG A 50 -51.39 -17.78 15.58
CA ARG A 50 -51.74 -19.15 15.17
C ARG A 50 -51.95 -19.22 13.67
N LEU A 51 -52.73 -18.29 13.11
CA LEU A 51 -52.96 -18.21 11.66
C LEU A 51 -51.67 -18.04 10.86
N LEU A 52 -50.76 -17.18 11.32
CA LEU A 52 -49.44 -17.01 10.70
C LEU A 52 -48.54 -18.24 10.85
N ALA A 53 -48.69 -19.03 11.93
CA ALA A 53 -47.95 -20.27 12.10
C ALA A 53 -48.52 -21.36 11.17
N GLU A 54 -49.85 -21.48 11.08
CA GLU A 54 -50.53 -22.37 10.13
C GLU A 54 -50.10 -22.07 8.68
N LEU A 55 -50.07 -20.80 8.28
CA LEU A 55 -49.60 -20.41 6.94
C LEU A 55 -48.11 -20.68 6.71
N MET A 56 -47.29 -20.73 7.77
CA MET A 56 -45.88 -21.11 7.67
C MET A 56 -45.73 -22.64 7.56
N ASP A 57 -46.50 -23.39 8.34
CA ASP A 57 -46.53 -24.86 8.31
C ASP A 57 -47.10 -25.38 6.96
N GLU A 58 -48.07 -24.66 6.38
CA GLU A 58 -48.60 -24.89 5.03
C GLU A 58 -47.62 -24.45 3.91
N GLY A 59 -46.46 -23.88 4.26
CA GLY A 59 -45.42 -23.47 3.32
C GLY A 59 -45.73 -22.20 2.54
N LEU A 60 -46.83 -21.49 2.83
CA LEU A 60 -47.28 -20.28 2.13
C LEU A 60 -46.56 -19.00 2.61
N LEU A 61 -45.87 -19.07 3.74
CA LEU A 61 -45.07 -17.97 4.31
C LEU A 61 -43.73 -18.47 4.85
N GLN A 62 -42.65 -17.74 4.57
CA GLN A 62 -41.34 -17.96 5.15
C GLN A 62 -40.95 -16.83 6.11
N ARG A 63 -40.14 -17.17 7.10
CA ARG A 63 -39.68 -16.23 8.12
C ARG A 63 -38.23 -15.80 7.88
N GLY A 64 -38.03 -14.52 7.58
CA GLY A 64 -36.72 -13.87 7.67
C GLY A 64 -36.36 -13.45 9.11
N ARG A 65 -35.17 -12.85 9.29
CA ARG A 65 -34.66 -12.42 10.63
C ARG A 65 -35.65 -11.57 11.45
N LYS A 66 -36.49 -10.74 10.81
CA LYS A 66 -37.52 -9.90 11.47
C LYS A 66 -38.85 -9.75 10.71
N ARG A 67 -38.92 -10.20 9.46
CA ARG A 67 -40.05 -10.00 8.53
C ARG A 67 -40.48 -11.33 7.92
N MET A 68 -41.71 -11.40 7.45
CA MET A 68 -42.25 -12.57 6.75
C MET A 68 -42.36 -12.25 5.26
N HIS A 69 -42.08 -13.22 4.41
CA HIS A 69 -42.15 -13.08 2.96
C HIS A 69 -42.81 -14.33 2.37
N THR A 70 -43.48 -14.17 1.23
CA THR A 70 -43.99 -15.30 0.46
C THR A 70 -42.81 -16.07 -0.18
N PRO A 71 -42.85 -17.41 -0.20
CA PRO A 71 -41.82 -18.21 -0.87
C PRO A 71 -41.68 -17.80 -2.35
N GLY A 72 -40.45 -17.57 -2.82
CA GLY A 72 -40.16 -17.25 -4.23
C GLY A 72 -39.90 -15.77 -4.54
N ALA A 73 -40.35 -14.83 -3.69
CA ALA A 73 -40.20 -13.40 -3.97
C ALA A 73 -38.77 -12.88 -3.71
N LEU A 74 -38.08 -12.41 -4.76
CA LEU A 74 -36.76 -11.79 -4.65
C LEU A 74 -36.83 -10.33 -4.11
N PRO A 75 -35.94 -9.93 -3.19
CA PRO A 75 -35.87 -8.55 -2.74
C PRO A 75 -35.44 -7.60 -3.89
N PRO A 76 -35.72 -6.28 -3.79
CA PRO A 76 -35.47 -5.31 -4.88
C PRO A 76 -33.99 -5.20 -5.25
N VAL A 77 -33.14 -5.50 -4.29
CA VAL A 77 -31.69 -5.43 -4.41
C VAL A 77 -31.14 -6.75 -3.91
N VAL A 78 -30.33 -7.39 -4.75
CA VAL A 78 -29.69 -8.68 -4.46
C VAL A 78 -28.20 -8.59 -4.73
N VAL A 79 -27.42 -9.39 -4.00
CA VAL A 79 -26.01 -9.62 -4.31
C VAL A 79 -25.92 -10.90 -5.12
N ALA A 80 -25.24 -10.85 -6.27
CA ALA A 80 -25.09 -11.99 -7.17
C ALA A 80 -23.65 -12.10 -7.68
N ASP A 81 -23.25 -13.32 -8.01
CA ASP A 81 -21.98 -13.63 -8.65
C ASP A 81 -22.25 -13.89 -10.14
N ILE A 82 -21.49 -13.24 -11.05
CA ILE A 82 -21.58 -13.48 -12.50
C ILE A 82 -20.93 -14.82 -12.81
N THR A 83 -21.71 -15.78 -13.31
CA THR A 83 -21.30 -17.18 -13.48
C THR A 83 -21.02 -17.55 -14.93
N GLY A 84 -21.53 -16.81 -15.90
CA GLY A 84 -21.33 -17.14 -17.31
C GLY A 84 -22.01 -16.18 -18.27
N ARG A 85 -22.19 -16.65 -19.51
CA ARG A 85 -22.98 -15.99 -20.55
C ARG A 85 -23.95 -16.98 -21.17
N ASP A 86 -25.08 -16.50 -21.66
CA ASP A 86 -25.97 -17.28 -22.50
C ASP A 86 -25.53 -17.27 -23.97
N GLU A 87 -26.32 -17.94 -24.84
CA GLU A 87 -26.05 -18.08 -26.27
C GLU A 87 -26.09 -16.74 -27.01
N ASP A 88 -26.84 -15.77 -26.48
CA ASP A 88 -26.98 -14.41 -27.02
C ASP A 88 -25.87 -13.46 -26.51
N GLY A 89 -25.02 -13.94 -25.58
CA GLY A 89 -23.88 -13.22 -25.03
C GLY A 89 -24.19 -12.34 -23.81
N GLU A 90 -25.40 -12.43 -23.26
CA GLU A 90 -25.81 -11.72 -22.05
C GLU A 90 -25.22 -12.39 -20.80
N LEU A 91 -24.99 -11.61 -19.75
CA LEU A 91 -24.34 -12.10 -18.54
C LEU A 91 -25.32 -12.85 -17.65
N LEU A 92 -24.96 -14.05 -17.24
CA LEU A 92 -25.72 -14.86 -16.29
C LEU A 92 -25.17 -14.68 -14.88
N ALA A 93 -26.06 -14.53 -13.90
CA ALA A 93 -25.72 -14.38 -12.49
C ALA A 93 -26.52 -15.30 -11.58
N THR A 94 -25.89 -15.68 -10.47
CA THR A 94 -26.52 -16.48 -9.40
C THR A 94 -26.45 -15.74 -8.07
N LEU A 95 -27.50 -15.84 -7.26
CA LEU A 95 -27.58 -15.15 -5.96
C LEU A 95 -26.47 -15.61 -5.00
N ALA A 96 -25.80 -14.66 -4.35
CA ALA A 96 -24.68 -14.93 -3.44
C ALA A 96 -25.10 -15.50 -2.08
N GLU A 97 -26.36 -15.27 -1.67
CA GLU A 97 -26.99 -15.75 -0.44
C GLU A 97 -28.27 -16.54 -0.77
N ARG A 98 -28.25 -17.87 -0.59
CA ARG A 98 -29.46 -18.72 -0.62
C ARG A 98 -29.97 -18.87 0.82
N ALA A 99 -31.22 -18.51 1.10
CA ALA A 99 -31.87 -18.92 2.35
C ALA A 99 -31.99 -20.45 2.33
N PRO A 100 -31.55 -21.19 3.36
CA PRO A 100 -31.69 -22.64 3.38
C PRO A 100 -33.18 -22.99 3.51
N ALA A 101 -33.68 -23.80 2.57
CA ALA A 101 -34.87 -24.60 2.82
C ALA A 101 -34.49 -25.73 3.78
N GLU A 102 -35.33 -26.01 4.78
CA GLU A 102 -35.17 -27.19 5.63
C GLU A 102 -35.43 -28.45 4.79
N GLY A 103 -34.47 -29.38 4.76
CA GLY A 103 -34.65 -30.73 4.21
C GLY A 103 -34.08 -31.03 2.81
N ASP A 104 -32.95 -30.45 2.40
CA ASP A 104 -32.29 -30.83 1.13
C ASP A 104 -31.09 -31.75 1.37
N ASP A 105 -31.37 -33.04 1.26
CA ASP A 105 -30.42 -34.15 1.37
C ASP A 105 -29.71 -34.33 0.02
N GLY A 106 -28.58 -33.63 -0.17
CA GLY A 106 -27.53 -33.98 -1.14
C GLY A 106 -27.97 -34.67 -2.44
N GLY A 107 -28.77 -34.00 -3.27
CA GLY A 107 -29.17 -34.48 -4.60
C GLY A 107 -29.26 -33.31 -5.56
N ALA A 108 -28.70 -33.46 -6.76
CA ALA A 108 -28.72 -32.43 -7.78
C ALA A 108 -30.16 -32.04 -8.19
N SER A 109 -30.35 -30.73 -8.41
CA SER A 109 -31.47 -30.07 -9.11
C SER A 109 -32.51 -29.36 -8.23
N ALA A 110 -32.13 -28.17 -7.77
CA ALA A 110 -33.03 -27.02 -7.76
C ALA A 110 -32.20 -25.80 -8.16
N GLU A 111 -32.08 -25.54 -9.47
CA GLU A 111 -31.53 -24.28 -9.97
C GLU A 111 -32.36 -23.14 -9.38
N GLY A 112 -31.72 -22.23 -8.64
CA GLY A 112 -32.38 -20.96 -8.30
C GLY A 112 -32.70 -20.18 -9.58
N PRO A 113 -33.53 -19.12 -9.51
CA PRO A 113 -33.88 -18.33 -10.69
C PRO A 113 -32.61 -17.84 -11.38
N ARG A 114 -32.47 -18.13 -12.68
CA ARG A 114 -31.36 -17.64 -13.50
C ARG A 114 -31.55 -16.15 -13.70
N ILE A 115 -30.55 -15.35 -13.31
CA ILE A 115 -30.60 -13.90 -13.43
C ILE A 115 -29.82 -13.50 -14.68
N VAL A 116 -30.52 -12.86 -15.63
CA VAL A 116 -29.91 -12.25 -16.80
C VAL A 116 -29.57 -10.80 -16.45
N VAL A 117 -28.30 -10.44 -16.63
CA VAL A 117 -27.73 -9.18 -16.16
C VAL A 117 -27.46 -8.26 -17.34
N SER A 118 -28.16 -7.14 -17.35
CA SER A 118 -27.93 -6.04 -18.29
C SER A 118 -26.94 -5.02 -17.70
N PRO A 119 -25.87 -4.64 -18.44
CA PRO A 119 -24.97 -3.58 -18.03
C PRO A 119 -25.72 -2.24 -18.03
N GLY A 120 -25.70 -1.52 -16.91
CA GLY A 120 -26.31 -0.19 -16.83
C GLY A 120 -25.60 0.81 -17.75
N HIS A 121 -26.36 1.72 -18.37
CA HIS A 121 -25.96 2.61 -19.48
C HIS A 121 -24.73 3.53 -19.28
N ARG A 122 -24.03 3.52 -18.13
CA ARG A 122 -22.87 4.39 -17.83
C ARG A 122 -21.87 3.79 -16.81
N ARG A 123 -21.74 2.47 -16.72
CA ARG A 123 -20.84 1.82 -15.72
C ARG A 123 -19.95 0.77 -16.37
N PRO A 124 -18.75 0.49 -15.81
CA PRO A 124 -17.91 -0.60 -16.30
C PRO A 124 -18.71 -1.90 -16.32
N ALA A 125 -18.64 -2.63 -17.44
CA ALA A 125 -19.35 -3.89 -17.62
C ALA A 125 -18.69 -4.96 -16.72
N PRO A 126 -19.47 -5.70 -15.92
CA PRO A 126 -18.90 -6.77 -15.11
C PRO A 126 -18.41 -7.94 -15.97
N GLY A 127 -17.34 -8.58 -15.53
CA GLY A 127 -16.78 -9.80 -16.11
C GLY A 127 -17.30 -11.06 -15.42
N ILE A 128 -17.09 -12.22 -16.06
CA ILE A 128 -17.34 -13.52 -15.44
C ILE A 128 -16.44 -13.66 -14.20
N GLY A 129 -17.05 -14.00 -13.05
CA GLY A 129 -16.36 -14.08 -11.75
C GLY A 129 -16.46 -12.83 -10.89
N ASP A 130 -17.02 -11.72 -11.40
CA ASP A 130 -17.28 -10.52 -10.61
C ASP A 130 -18.47 -10.72 -9.68
N ARG A 131 -18.36 -10.11 -8.49
CA ARG A 131 -19.49 -9.98 -7.57
C ARG A 131 -20.17 -8.64 -7.81
N VAL A 132 -21.49 -8.66 -8.00
CA VAL A 132 -22.26 -7.47 -8.35
C VAL A 132 -23.43 -7.27 -7.39
N LEU A 133 -23.71 -6.01 -7.09
CA LEU A 133 -24.99 -5.60 -6.49
C LEU A 133 -25.96 -5.32 -7.63
N LEU A 134 -27.07 -6.07 -7.69
CA LEU A 134 -28.06 -6.00 -8.75
C LEU A 134 -29.37 -5.38 -8.25
N ARG A 135 -30.03 -4.63 -9.13
CA ARG A 135 -31.44 -4.23 -8.97
C ARG A 135 -32.29 -5.17 -9.79
N VAL A 136 -33.29 -5.78 -9.16
CA VAL A 136 -34.27 -6.63 -9.84
C VAL A 136 -35.45 -5.77 -10.27
N ASP A 137 -35.85 -5.86 -11.53
CA ASP A 137 -36.98 -5.08 -12.06
C ASP A 137 -38.33 -5.54 -11.47
N GLU A 138 -39.29 -4.62 -11.37
CA GLU A 138 -40.60 -4.88 -10.76
C GLU A 138 -41.39 -5.95 -11.52
N ASP A 139 -41.36 -5.93 -12.87
CA ASP A 139 -42.02 -6.93 -13.71
C ASP A 139 -41.33 -8.32 -13.63
N ALA A 140 -40.03 -8.35 -13.38
CA ALA A 140 -39.24 -9.59 -13.25
C ALA A 140 -39.42 -10.28 -11.89
N ARG A 141 -39.91 -9.57 -10.86
CA ARG A 141 -40.21 -10.15 -9.53
C ARG A 141 -41.44 -11.05 -9.54
N GLN A 142 -42.38 -10.82 -10.45
CA GLN A 142 -43.55 -11.68 -10.62
C GLN A 142 -43.17 -12.99 -11.33
N ALA A 143 -42.29 -12.94 -12.33
CA ALA A 143 -41.78 -14.10 -13.06
C ALA A 143 -40.87 -15.02 -12.23
N ALA A 144 -40.23 -14.50 -11.17
CA ALA A 144 -39.38 -15.29 -10.27
C ALA A 144 -40.16 -16.37 -9.50
N ASN A 145 -41.48 -16.20 -9.30
CA ASN A 145 -42.33 -17.18 -8.63
C ASN A 145 -42.66 -18.41 -9.50
N GLU A 146 -42.41 -18.35 -10.82
CA GLU A 146 -42.69 -19.42 -11.79
C GLU A 146 -41.40 -20.11 -12.30
N GLY A 147 -40.23 -19.78 -11.72
CA GLY A 147 -38.94 -20.32 -12.17
C GLY A 147 -38.40 -19.67 -13.45
N GLY A 148 -38.96 -18.52 -13.86
CA GLY A 148 -38.56 -17.79 -15.06
C GLY A 148 -37.22 -17.06 -14.93
N ILE A 149 -36.73 -16.58 -16.07
CA ILE A 149 -35.52 -15.75 -16.19
C ILE A 149 -35.80 -14.38 -15.55
N VAL A 150 -34.92 -13.95 -14.65
CA VAL A 150 -35.06 -12.67 -13.93
C VAL A 150 -34.11 -11.65 -14.53
N ALA A 151 -34.64 -10.60 -15.15
CA ALA A 151 -33.83 -9.48 -15.62
C ALA A 151 -33.38 -8.60 -14.45
N ALA A 152 -32.09 -8.23 -14.44
CA ALA A 152 -31.53 -7.36 -13.42
C ALA A 152 -30.49 -6.38 -13.98
N THR A 153 -30.46 -5.17 -13.42
CA THR A 153 -29.49 -4.13 -13.80
C THR A 153 -28.38 -3.99 -12.76
N VAL A 154 -27.13 -3.87 -13.23
CA VAL A 154 -25.96 -3.67 -12.35
C VAL A 154 -26.02 -2.33 -11.63
N ILE A 155 -26.08 -2.37 -10.30
CA ILE A 155 -25.88 -1.18 -9.46
C ILE A 155 -24.39 -0.94 -9.30
N ARG A 156 -23.60 -1.88 -8.79
CA ARG A 156 -22.15 -1.69 -8.59
C ARG A 156 -21.41 -3.02 -8.63
N ILE A 157 -20.23 -3.04 -9.21
CA ILE A 157 -19.26 -4.13 -9.03
C ILE A 157 -18.72 -4.01 -7.60
N LEU A 158 -18.79 -5.09 -6.85
CA LEU A 158 -18.26 -5.16 -5.49
C LEU A 158 -16.84 -5.70 -5.58
N ASP A 159 -15.88 -4.90 -5.11
CA ASP A 159 -14.51 -5.36 -4.95
C ASP A 159 -14.52 -6.60 -4.07
N ARG A 160 -14.01 -7.71 -4.61
CA ARG A 160 -13.75 -8.89 -3.82
C ARG A 160 -12.40 -8.63 -3.14
N PRO A 161 -12.31 -8.43 -1.81
CA PRO A 161 -11.10 -8.87 -1.17
C PRO A 161 -11.10 -10.38 -1.38
N LYS A 162 -10.27 -10.88 -2.30
CA LYS A 162 -9.89 -12.29 -2.25
C LYS A 162 -9.21 -12.41 -0.88
N THR A 163 -9.92 -12.89 0.12
CA THR A 163 -9.34 -13.19 1.43
C THR A 163 -8.44 -14.39 1.23
N ARG A 164 -7.25 -14.12 0.68
CA ARG A 164 -6.14 -15.05 0.63
C ARG A 164 -5.59 -15.10 2.06
N ILE A 165 -5.44 -16.31 2.57
CA ILE A 165 -4.85 -16.53 3.89
C ILE A 165 -3.52 -17.23 3.65
N LEU A 166 -2.47 -16.72 4.24
CA LEU A 166 -1.20 -17.42 4.27
C LEU A 166 -1.13 -18.37 5.45
N GLY A 167 -0.53 -19.53 5.21
CA GLY A 167 -0.12 -20.42 6.28
C GLY A 167 0.83 -21.50 5.81
N ILE A 168 1.31 -22.27 6.76
CA ILE A 168 2.23 -23.37 6.57
C ILE A 168 1.40 -24.63 6.38
N TYR A 169 1.62 -25.33 5.28
CA TYR A 169 1.02 -26.63 5.01
C TYR A 169 1.67 -27.69 5.89
N ARG A 170 0.85 -28.37 6.68
CA ARG A 170 1.18 -29.54 7.49
C ARG A 170 0.46 -30.74 6.93
N GLU A 171 1.20 -31.77 6.56
CA GLU A 171 0.67 -33.05 6.14
C GLU A 171 0.32 -33.89 7.37
N LEU A 172 -0.91 -34.40 7.42
CA LEU A 172 -1.39 -35.28 8.48
C LEU A 172 -1.21 -36.74 8.07
N ALA A 173 -1.12 -37.63 9.06
CA ALA A 173 -0.89 -39.06 8.83
C ALA A 173 -2.02 -39.77 8.05
N ASP A 174 -3.18 -39.14 7.92
CA ASP A 174 -4.34 -39.63 7.17
C ASP A 174 -4.34 -39.18 5.69
N GLY A 175 -3.27 -38.50 5.23
CA GLY A 175 -3.14 -37.97 3.87
C GLY A 175 -3.84 -36.62 3.64
N THR A 176 -4.49 -36.07 4.67
CA THR A 176 -5.07 -34.71 4.60
C THR A 176 -4.06 -33.65 5.03
N GLY A 177 -4.30 -32.40 4.64
CA GLY A 177 -3.46 -31.27 4.99
C GLY A 177 -4.10 -30.37 6.05
N ARG A 178 -3.26 -29.61 6.76
CA ARG A 178 -3.66 -28.58 7.71
C ARG A 178 -2.83 -27.33 7.47
N ILE A 179 -3.48 -26.18 7.44
CA ILE A 179 -2.82 -24.88 7.32
C ILE A 179 -2.72 -24.24 8.68
N GLU A 180 -1.49 -24.09 9.14
CA GLU A 180 -1.16 -23.30 10.33
C GLU A 180 -0.96 -21.83 9.92
N PRO A 181 -1.70 -20.87 10.50
CA PRO A 181 -1.56 -19.47 10.16
C PRO A 181 -0.17 -18.93 10.53
N VAL A 182 0.43 -18.14 9.64
CA VAL A 182 1.72 -17.46 9.90
C VAL A 182 1.57 -16.27 10.86
N ASP A 183 0.41 -15.61 10.86
CA ASP A 183 0.12 -14.55 11.82
C ASP A 183 -0.33 -15.16 13.16
N LYS A 184 0.46 -14.96 14.22
CA LYS A 184 0.14 -15.40 15.59
C LYS A 184 -1.17 -14.82 16.13
N LYS A 185 -1.67 -13.71 15.58
CA LYS A 185 -3.00 -13.16 15.92
C LYS A 185 -4.13 -13.93 15.27
N ALA A 186 -3.91 -14.49 14.09
CA ALA A 186 -4.84 -15.40 13.44
C ALA A 186 -4.71 -16.78 14.11
N ARG A 187 -5.60 -17.10 15.04
CA ARG A 187 -5.57 -18.39 15.77
C ARG A 187 -6.30 -19.53 15.04
N LYS A 188 -6.79 -19.28 13.83
CA LYS A 188 -7.69 -20.20 13.12
C LYS A 188 -6.91 -21.00 12.10
N GLU A 189 -6.86 -22.30 12.32
CA GLU A 189 -6.27 -23.27 11.41
C GLU A 189 -7.30 -23.75 10.38
N TRP A 190 -6.81 -24.24 9.24
CA TRP A 190 -7.68 -24.68 8.13
C TRP A 190 -7.37 -26.10 7.71
N ALA A 191 -8.39 -26.93 7.52
CA ALA A 191 -8.22 -28.25 6.94
C ALA A 191 -8.18 -28.16 5.41
N VAL A 192 -7.30 -28.94 4.78
CA VAL A 192 -7.13 -29.03 3.32
C VAL A 192 -7.29 -30.48 2.92
N ARG A 193 -8.18 -30.76 1.96
CA ARG A 193 -8.33 -32.11 1.41
C ARG A 193 -7.18 -32.38 0.44
N GLU A 194 -6.84 -33.64 0.23
CA GLU A 194 -5.78 -34.06 -0.69
C GLU A 194 -5.94 -33.42 -2.09
N ILE A 195 -7.17 -33.43 -2.65
CA ILE A 195 -7.48 -32.81 -3.96
C ILE A 195 -7.30 -31.27 -3.99
N ASP A 196 -7.39 -30.63 -2.82
CA ASP A 196 -7.29 -29.18 -2.65
C ASP A 196 -5.86 -28.74 -2.27
N SER A 197 -4.90 -29.67 -2.18
CA SER A 197 -3.53 -29.40 -1.72
C SER A 197 -2.59 -28.80 -2.78
N ARG A 198 -2.90 -28.97 -4.08
CA ARG A 198 -2.03 -28.55 -5.21
C ARG A 198 -0.57 -29.02 -5.08
N ASP A 199 -0.35 -30.25 -4.67
CA ASP A 199 0.98 -30.84 -4.47
C ASP A 199 1.85 -30.08 -3.43
N ALA A 200 1.20 -29.40 -2.48
CA ALA A 200 1.88 -28.82 -1.32
C ALA A 200 2.46 -29.92 -0.43
N ARG A 201 3.66 -29.70 0.08
CA ARG A 201 4.39 -30.61 0.96
C ARG A 201 4.47 -30.06 2.37
N GLU A 202 4.74 -30.94 3.33
CA GLU A 202 5.05 -30.57 4.71
C GLU A 202 6.06 -29.40 4.77
N GLY A 203 5.67 -28.32 5.44
CA GLY A 203 6.50 -27.13 5.64
C GLY A 203 6.46 -26.11 4.49
N ASP A 204 5.66 -26.33 3.45
CA ASP A 204 5.46 -25.33 2.40
C ASP A 204 4.61 -24.16 2.91
N LEU A 205 5.06 -22.96 2.60
CA LEU A 205 4.26 -21.76 2.69
C LEU A 205 3.28 -21.72 1.50
N VAL A 206 1.99 -21.63 1.81
CA VAL A 206 0.92 -21.65 0.82
C VAL A 206 -0.05 -20.49 1.03
N ALA A 207 -0.59 -19.97 -0.08
CA ALA A 207 -1.78 -19.14 -0.05
C ALA A 207 -3.00 -20.02 -0.21
N VAL A 208 -3.98 -19.84 0.66
CA VAL A 208 -5.23 -20.60 0.65
C VAL A 208 -6.45 -19.69 0.55
N GLU A 209 -7.47 -20.20 -0.14
CA GLU A 209 -8.80 -19.58 -0.20
C GLU A 209 -9.75 -20.34 0.74
N PRO A 210 -10.41 -19.66 1.70
CA PRO A 210 -11.43 -20.26 2.54
C PRO A 210 -12.54 -20.91 1.71
N LEU A 211 -12.81 -22.19 1.97
CA LEU A 211 -13.97 -22.88 1.45
C LEU A 211 -15.15 -22.69 2.41
N ARG A 212 -16.36 -22.60 1.87
CA ARG A 212 -17.59 -22.59 2.68
C ARG A 212 -17.78 -23.99 3.28
N SER A 213 -17.55 -24.13 4.59
CA SER A 213 -17.87 -25.36 5.34
C SER A 213 -19.00 -25.11 6.34
N ARG A 214 -19.96 -26.03 6.40
CA ARG A 214 -21.09 -26.04 7.36
C ARG A 214 -20.92 -27.10 8.47
N CYS A 215 -19.83 -27.87 8.44
CA CYS A 215 -19.58 -28.97 9.37
C CYS A 215 -18.99 -28.45 10.69
N LEU A 216 -19.33 -29.11 11.80
CA LEU A 216 -18.63 -28.94 13.07
C LEU A 216 -17.18 -29.44 12.89
N GLY A 217 -16.19 -28.56 13.09
CA GLY A 217 -14.77 -28.88 12.93
C GLY A 217 -13.93 -27.70 12.46
N LEU A 218 -12.69 -27.98 12.05
CA LEU A 218 -11.83 -26.97 11.43
C LEU A 218 -12.45 -26.48 10.11
N PRO A 219 -12.40 -25.17 9.81
CA PRO A 219 -12.85 -24.66 8.53
C PRO A 219 -12.01 -25.26 7.39
N GLN A 220 -12.61 -25.45 6.22
CA GLN A 220 -11.88 -25.95 5.06
C GLN A 220 -11.29 -24.80 4.23
N ALA A 221 -10.15 -25.04 3.61
CA ALA A 221 -9.55 -24.14 2.63
C ALA A 221 -8.96 -24.95 1.48
N ARG A 222 -8.78 -24.31 0.32
CA ARG A 222 -8.03 -24.88 -0.80
C ARG A 222 -6.76 -24.10 -1.04
N VAL A 223 -5.68 -24.81 -1.34
CA VAL A 223 -4.43 -24.19 -1.79
C VAL A 223 -4.68 -23.60 -3.17
N ILE A 224 -4.43 -22.30 -3.29
CA ILE A 224 -4.49 -21.58 -4.56
C ILE A 224 -3.10 -21.33 -5.12
N GLU A 225 -2.06 -21.36 -4.28
CA GLU A 225 -0.69 -21.06 -4.69
C GLU A 225 0.30 -21.65 -3.68
N ARG A 226 1.36 -22.29 -4.17
CA ARG A 226 2.52 -22.67 -3.36
C ARG A 226 3.58 -21.59 -3.50
N ILE A 227 3.87 -20.90 -2.40
CA ILE A 227 4.75 -19.74 -2.39
C ILE A 227 6.21 -20.17 -2.29
N GLY A 228 6.48 -21.23 -1.52
CA GLY A 228 7.83 -21.79 -1.33
C GLY A 228 7.92 -22.60 -0.05
N SER A 229 9.11 -23.05 0.33
CA SER A 229 9.33 -23.71 1.62
C SER A 229 9.62 -22.67 2.70
N MET A 230 9.13 -22.86 3.93
CA MET A 230 9.52 -22.03 5.09
C MET A 230 11.03 -22.07 5.40
N ALA A 231 11.75 -23.06 4.88
CA ALA A 231 13.20 -23.15 5.02
C ALA A 231 13.97 -22.17 4.11
N ASP A 232 13.29 -21.52 3.16
CA ASP A 232 13.84 -20.49 2.28
C ASP A 232 13.59 -19.09 2.89
N GLU A 233 14.63 -18.26 3.03
CA GLU A 233 14.49 -16.89 3.55
C GLU A 233 13.65 -16.01 2.63
N ASN A 234 13.56 -16.34 1.34
CA ASN A 234 12.63 -15.69 0.41
C ASN A 234 11.16 -15.84 0.86
N ALA A 235 10.84 -16.92 1.59
CA ALA A 235 9.49 -17.14 2.12
C ALA A 235 9.14 -16.10 3.19
N VAL A 236 10.08 -15.65 4.03
CA VAL A 236 9.82 -14.63 5.05
C VAL A 236 9.46 -13.29 4.42
N SER A 237 10.22 -12.87 3.40
CA SER A 237 9.93 -11.66 2.62
C SER A 237 8.57 -11.76 1.92
N LEU A 238 8.23 -12.92 1.35
CA LEU A 238 6.92 -13.16 0.72
C LEU A 238 5.75 -13.14 1.73
N ILE A 239 5.95 -13.68 2.94
CA ILE A 239 4.97 -13.58 4.03
C ILE A 239 4.69 -12.12 4.36
N ALA A 240 5.74 -11.32 4.52
CA ALA A 240 5.61 -9.91 4.84
C ALA A 240 4.89 -9.15 3.72
N VAL A 241 5.25 -9.41 2.46
CA VAL A 241 4.59 -8.83 1.29
C VAL A 241 3.09 -9.09 1.29
N GLU A 242 2.66 -10.34 1.41
CA GLU A 242 1.23 -10.66 1.37
C GLU A 242 0.50 -10.17 2.64
N THR A 243 1.12 -10.31 3.82
CA THR A 243 0.52 -9.87 5.11
C THR A 243 0.23 -8.37 5.11
N HIS A 244 1.10 -7.58 4.49
CA HIS A 244 0.94 -6.14 4.35
C HIS A 244 0.23 -5.72 3.05
N GLY A 245 -0.22 -6.68 2.23
CA GLY A 245 -0.94 -6.43 0.99
C GLY A 245 -0.12 -5.66 -0.05
N ILE A 246 1.20 -5.85 -0.08
CA ILE A 246 2.11 -5.16 -0.98
C ILE A 246 1.94 -5.75 -2.39
N PRO A 247 1.60 -4.94 -3.42
CA PRO A 247 1.38 -5.46 -4.77
C PRO A 247 2.67 -6.03 -5.39
N LEU A 248 2.72 -7.35 -5.62
CA LEU A 248 3.86 -8.00 -6.29
C LEU A 248 3.80 -7.82 -7.81
N ASP A 249 2.69 -8.22 -8.42
CA ASP A 249 2.56 -8.25 -9.87
C ASP A 249 2.20 -6.89 -10.47
N PHE A 250 2.75 -6.60 -11.65
CA PHE A 250 2.33 -5.45 -12.44
C PHE A 250 1.11 -5.82 -13.29
N PRO A 251 0.11 -4.92 -13.43
CA PRO A 251 -0.97 -5.10 -14.38
C PRO A 251 -0.43 -5.32 -15.80
N ARG A 252 -1.09 -6.19 -16.58
CA ARG A 252 -0.67 -6.50 -17.97
C ARG A 252 -0.51 -5.26 -18.84
N GLU A 253 -1.39 -4.28 -18.67
CA GLU A 253 -1.34 -2.98 -19.36
C GLU A 253 -0.05 -2.21 -19.05
N ALA A 254 0.38 -2.20 -17.79
CA ALA A 254 1.59 -1.49 -17.37
C ALA A 254 2.86 -2.18 -17.92
N LEU A 255 2.87 -3.52 -17.96
CA LEU A 255 3.97 -4.28 -18.58
C LEU A 255 4.02 -4.05 -20.10
N ALA A 256 2.88 -4.13 -20.78
CA ALA A 256 2.82 -3.86 -22.21
C ALA A 256 3.26 -2.42 -22.55
N GLU A 257 2.84 -1.45 -21.74
CA GLU A 257 3.28 -0.07 -21.87
C GLU A 257 4.80 0.02 -21.68
N ALA A 258 5.36 -0.53 -20.59
CA ALA A 258 6.80 -0.55 -20.32
C ALA A 258 7.61 -1.11 -21.48
N GLU A 259 7.17 -2.25 -22.05
CA GLU A 259 7.83 -2.91 -23.18
C GLU A 259 7.76 -2.09 -24.48
N SER A 260 6.74 -1.25 -24.63
CA SER A 260 6.61 -0.36 -25.79
C SER A 260 7.43 0.93 -25.67
N VAL A 261 7.82 1.33 -24.45
CA VAL A 261 8.61 2.56 -24.24
C VAL A 261 9.98 2.44 -24.89
N GLN A 262 10.31 3.42 -25.72
CA GLN A 262 11.63 3.57 -26.33
C GLN A 262 12.45 4.62 -25.57
N ALA A 263 13.77 4.43 -25.55
CA ALA A 263 14.70 5.39 -24.97
C ALA A 263 14.61 6.74 -25.71
N LYS A 264 14.30 7.81 -24.97
CA LYS A 264 14.21 9.18 -25.52
C LYS A 264 15.59 9.82 -25.53
N LYS A 265 16.36 9.55 -26.58
CA LYS A 265 17.74 10.02 -26.77
C LYS A 265 17.87 11.36 -27.51
N ASP A 266 16.76 11.93 -27.97
CA ASP A 266 16.77 13.23 -28.62
C ASP A 266 16.95 14.38 -27.60
N LEU A 267 17.58 15.47 -28.07
CA LEU A 267 17.80 16.69 -27.29
C LEU A 267 16.57 17.62 -27.30
N ALA A 268 15.42 17.23 -27.87
CA ALA A 268 14.32 18.17 -28.03
C ALA A 268 13.76 18.59 -26.66
N GLY A 269 13.87 19.89 -26.37
CA GLY A 269 13.48 20.47 -25.08
C GLY A 269 14.44 20.16 -23.93
N LEU A 270 15.66 19.68 -24.22
CA LEU A 270 16.70 19.40 -23.23
C LEU A 270 17.94 20.26 -23.47
N GLU A 271 18.55 20.75 -22.39
CA GLU A 271 19.89 21.33 -22.45
C GLU A 271 20.94 20.21 -22.56
N ASP A 272 21.93 20.36 -23.45
CA ASP A 272 22.99 19.37 -23.60
C ASP A 272 24.06 19.56 -22.52
N MET A 273 24.05 18.70 -21.51
CA MET A 273 25.00 18.68 -20.41
C MET A 273 25.91 17.44 -20.41
N ARG A 274 25.92 16.68 -21.50
CA ARG A 274 26.82 15.53 -21.68
C ARG A 274 28.32 15.89 -21.56
N PRO A 275 28.78 17.12 -21.87
CA PRO A 275 30.17 17.51 -21.63
C PRO A 275 30.55 17.66 -20.15
N LEU A 276 29.57 17.81 -19.24
CA LEU A 276 29.85 17.93 -17.81
C LEU A 276 30.05 16.54 -17.19
N PRO A 277 31.09 16.33 -16.36
CA PRO A 277 31.43 15.02 -15.82
C PRO A 277 30.61 14.70 -14.57
N PHE A 278 29.29 14.53 -14.74
CA PHE A 278 28.41 14.01 -13.69
C PHE A 278 28.85 12.63 -13.23
N VAL A 279 28.72 12.34 -11.93
CA VAL A 279 28.98 11.00 -11.37
C VAL A 279 27.79 10.55 -10.53
N THR A 280 27.54 9.24 -10.50
CA THR A 280 26.61 8.63 -9.53
C THR A 280 27.43 8.03 -8.39
N ILE A 281 26.96 8.15 -7.15
CA ILE A 281 27.67 7.62 -5.96
C ILE A 281 26.64 6.85 -5.13
N ASP A 282 26.72 5.52 -5.18
CA ASP A 282 25.65 4.65 -4.69
C ASP A 282 26.21 3.44 -3.91
N PRO A 283 25.34 2.68 -3.21
CA PRO A 283 25.72 1.37 -2.68
C PRO A 283 26.19 0.42 -3.79
N ALA A 284 27.11 -0.50 -3.47
CA ALA A 284 27.66 -1.45 -4.44
C ALA A 284 26.61 -2.36 -5.10
N ASP A 285 25.50 -2.60 -4.42
CA ASP A 285 24.36 -3.43 -4.84
C ASP A 285 23.30 -2.65 -5.65
N ALA A 286 23.41 -1.33 -5.79
CA ALA A 286 22.46 -0.50 -6.54
C ALA A 286 22.51 -0.78 -8.05
N ARG A 287 21.32 -0.86 -8.66
CA ARG A 287 21.11 -1.08 -10.10
C ARG A 287 20.37 0.09 -10.76
N ASP A 288 19.52 0.73 -9.99
CA ASP A 288 18.74 1.93 -10.23
C ASP A 288 19.51 3.14 -9.68
N HIS A 289 20.10 3.93 -10.57
CA HIS A 289 20.80 5.16 -10.23
C HIS A 289 19.87 6.34 -10.51
N ASP A 290 19.26 6.87 -9.47
CA ASP A 290 18.24 7.92 -9.58
C ASP A 290 18.84 9.33 -9.62
N ASP A 291 20.03 9.51 -9.03
CA ASP A 291 20.69 10.80 -8.93
C ASP A 291 22.15 10.78 -9.39
N ALA A 292 22.59 11.91 -9.94
CA ALA A 292 23.97 12.18 -10.29
C ALA A 292 24.36 13.59 -9.86
N VAL A 293 25.62 13.75 -9.45
CA VAL A 293 26.12 15.00 -8.88
C VAL A 293 27.35 15.49 -9.65
N TYR A 294 27.46 16.82 -9.74
CA TYR A 294 28.64 17.52 -10.25
C TYR A 294 28.78 18.85 -9.53
N ALA A 295 30.00 19.30 -9.24
CA ALA A 295 30.22 20.62 -8.65
C ALA A 295 31.47 21.27 -9.23
N HIS A 296 31.50 22.59 -9.20
CA HIS A 296 32.67 23.39 -9.55
C HIS A 296 32.67 24.70 -8.74
N PRO A 297 33.83 25.38 -8.60
CA PRO A 297 33.88 26.72 -8.04
C PRO A 297 32.98 27.69 -8.81
N ASP A 298 32.38 28.65 -8.11
CA ASP A 298 31.64 29.71 -8.77
C ASP A 298 32.61 30.74 -9.37
N ASP A 299 32.46 31.00 -10.67
CA ASP A 299 33.31 31.93 -11.41
C ASP A 299 32.81 33.38 -11.29
N ASP A 300 31.67 33.62 -10.62
CA ASP A 300 31.11 34.95 -10.38
C ASP A 300 32.03 35.76 -9.43
N PRO A 301 32.59 36.91 -9.86
CA PRO A 301 33.40 37.77 -9.00
C PRO A 301 32.67 38.28 -7.76
N GLU A 302 31.34 38.34 -7.79
CA GLU A 302 30.49 38.73 -6.66
C GLU A 302 30.25 37.57 -5.68
N ASN A 303 30.80 36.38 -5.95
CA ASN A 303 30.74 35.20 -5.09
C ASN A 303 32.13 34.54 -4.89
N PRO A 304 33.14 35.29 -4.39
CA PRO A 304 34.50 34.76 -4.25
C PRO A 304 34.52 33.53 -3.33
N GLY A 305 35.08 32.43 -3.84
CA GLY A 305 35.12 31.16 -3.11
C GLY A 305 33.77 30.42 -3.04
N GLY A 306 32.78 30.87 -3.81
CA GLY A 306 31.49 30.21 -3.92
C GLY A 306 31.55 28.88 -4.66
N HIS A 307 30.43 28.15 -4.62
CA HIS A 307 30.30 26.83 -5.24
C HIS A 307 29.04 26.76 -6.09
N VAL A 308 29.15 26.13 -7.25
CA VAL A 308 28.02 25.72 -8.08
C VAL A 308 27.89 24.21 -7.97
N VAL A 309 26.73 23.75 -7.53
CA VAL A 309 26.39 22.33 -7.41
C VAL A 309 25.25 22.01 -8.35
N TRP A 310 25.43 20.95 -9.14
CA TRP A 310 24.42 20.35 -9.98
C TRP A 310 23.99 19.02 -9.39
N VAL A 311 22.69 18.85 -9.25
CA VAL A 311 22.04 17.57 -8.94
C VAL A 311 21.14 17.22 -10.12
N ALA A 312 21.38 16.11 -10.79
CA ALA A 312 20.59 15.60 -11.89
C ALA A 312 19.81 14.37 -11.43
N ILE A 313 18.48 14.43 -11.52
CA ILE A 313 17.58 13.34 -11.14
C ILE A 313 17.03 12.68 -12.40
N ALA A 314 16.96 11.35 -12.44
CA ALA A 314 16.32 10.59 -13.51
C ALA A 314 14.95 11.19 -13.89
N ASP A 315 14.73 11.53 -15.16
CA ASP A 315 13.46 12.11 -15.60
C ASP A 315 12.37 11.02 -15.81
N VAL A 316 11.97 10.39 -14.70
CA VAL A 316 10.91 9.36 -14.66
C VAL A 316 9.61 9.89 -15.28
N SER A 317 9.30 11.16 -15.05
CA SER A 317 8.10 11.83 -15.58
C SER A 317 8.04 11.86 -17.12
N ARG A 318 9.20 11.71 -17.78
CA ARG A 318 9.29 11.64 -19.25
C ARG A 318 8.79 10.31 -19.82
N TYR A 319 8.77 9.26 -19.00
CA TYR A 319 8.33 7.92 -19.38
C TYR A 319 6.99 7.54 -18.73
N VAL A 320 6.75 7.99 -17.50
CA VAL A 320 5.51 7.72 -16.75
C VAL A 320 4.64 8.98 -16.77
N THR A 321 3.71 9.06 -17.72
CA THR A 321 2.84 10.24 -17.88
C THR A 321 1.56 10.12 -17.06
N PRO A 322 0.98 11.24 -16.57
CA PRO A 322 -0.25 11.20 -15.78
C PRO A 322 -1.39 10.43 -16.46
N GLY A 323 -2.04 9.54 -15.70
CA GLY A 323 -3.15 8.73 -16.19
C GLY A 323 -2.76 7.51 -17.04
N SER A 324 -1.48 7.28 -17.31
CA SER A 324 -0.98 6.06 -17.99
C SER A 324 -1.20 4.79 -17.16
N ALA A 325 -1.01 3.60 -17.77
CA ALA A 325 -1.08 2.35 -17.00
C ALA A 325 0.10 2.25 -16.03
N LEU A 326 1.28 2.74 -16.43
CA LEU A 326 2.45 2.89 -15.57
C LEU A 326 2.17 3.82 -14.37
N ASP A 327 1.56 4.99 -14.58
CA ASP A 327 1.23 5.94 -13.51
C ASP A 327 0.25 5.34 -12.50
N ARG A 328 -0.83 4.70 -12.99
CA ARG A 328 -1.79 4.01 -12.11
C ARG A 328 -1.12 2.91 -11.28
N ALA A 329 -0.23 2.13 -11.88
CA ALA A 329 0.51 1.07 -11.18
C ALA A 329 1.50 1.64 -10.15
N ALA A 330 2.26 2.67 -10.50
CA ALA A 330 3.17 3.35 -9.59
C ALA A 330 2.42 3.96 -8.40
N ARG A 331 1.29 4.63 -8.66
CA ARG A 331 0.43 5.23 -7.62
C ARG A 331 -0.16 4.19 -6.66
N LEU A 332 -0.54 3.01 -7.16
CA LEU A 332 -1.03 1.91 -6.32
C LEU A 332 0.07 1.39 -5.38
N ARG A 333 1.33 1.37 -5.84
CA ARG A 333 2.48 0.89 -5.07
C ARG A 333 3.02 1.95 -4.10
N GLY A 334 3.01 3.22 -4.49
CA GLY A 334 3.46 4.36 -3.68
C GLY A 334 4.99 4.49 -3.61
N ASN A 335 5.71 3.42 -3.28
CA ASN A 335 7.17 3.36 -3.25
C ASN A 335 7.70 1.96 -3.60
N SER A 336 9.01 1.86 -3.83
CA SER A 336 9.71 0.57 -3.85
C SER A 336 9.85 0.06 -2.41
N VAL A 337 9.68 -1.25 -2.22
CA VAL A 337 9.82 -1.91 -0.90
C VAL A 337 11.05 -2.79 -0.90
N TYR A 338 11.98 -2.49 0.00
CA TYR A 338 13.28 -3.16 0.10
C TYR A 338 13.25 -4.20 1.24
N PHE A 339 13.39 -5.47 0.87
CA PHE A 339 13.58 -6.60 1.78
C PHE A 339 15.03 -7.09 1.72
N PRO A 340 15.52 -7.81 2.75
CA PRO A 340 16.76 -8.56 2.63
C PRO A 340 16.72 -9.49 1.41
N GLY A 341 17.63 -9.28 0.46
CA GLY A 341 17.75 -10.10 -0.74
C GLY A 341 16.68 -9.87 -1.84
N ARG A 342 15.72 -8.96 -1.64
CA ARG A 342 14.64 -8.74 -2.62
C ARG A 342 14.13 -7.30 -2.63
N VAL A 343 13.86 -6.78 -3.81
CA VAL A 343 13.16 -5.50 -3.98
C VAL A 343 11.82 -5.74 -4.66
N VAL A 344 10.76 -5.14 -4.15
CA VAL A 344 9.47 -5.00 -4.85
C VAL A 344 9.45 -3.60 -5.45
N PRO A 345 9.75 -3.43 -6.76
CA PRO A 345 9.95 -2.12 -7.33
C PRO A 345 8.62 -1.38 -7.55
N MET A 346 8.66 -0.06 -7.47
CA MET A 346 7.52 0.81 -7.81
C MET A 346 7.21 0.77 -9.31
N LEU A 347 8.24 0.68 -10.15
CA LEU A 347 8.14 0.67 -11.61
C LEU A 347 8.66 -0.67 -12.16
N PRO A 348 8.22 -1.11 -13.36
CA PRO A 348 8.80 -2.27 -14.02
C PRO A 348 10.31 -2.10 -14.23
N GLU A 349 11.07 -3.20 -14.13
CA GLU A 349 12.54 -3.18 -14.19
C GLU A 349 13.09 -2.53 -15.47
N ARG A 350 12.39 -2.68 -16.59
CA ARG A 350 12.72 -2.02 -17.86
C ARG A 350 12.79 -0.49 -17.74
N LEU A 351 11.99 0.11 -16.86
CA LEU A 351 12.09 1.54 -16.57
C LEU A 351 13.14 1.80 -15.50
N SER A 352 13.00 1.20 -14.31
CA SER A 352 13.85 1.54 -13.15
C SER A 352 15.33 1.24 -13.38
N ASN A 353 15.66 0.08 -13.96
CA ASN A 353 17.04 -0.41 -14.04
C ASN A 353 17.72 -0.05 -15.37
N ASP A 354 16.98 0.50 -16.34
CA ASP A 354 17.51 0.79 -17.68
C ASP A 354 17.19 2.21 -18.16
N LEU A 355 15.93 2.50 -18.50
CA LEU A 355 15.57 3.76 -19.16
C LEU A 355 15.69 4.99 -18.25
N CYS A 356 15.37 4.85 -16.97
CA CYS A 356 15.46 5.91 -15.97
C CYS A 356 16.83 5.95 -15.29
N SER A 357 17.47 4.79 -15.09
CA SER A 357 18.77 4.70 -14.42
C SER A 357 19.84 5.52 -15.16
N LEU A 358 20.53 6.39 -14.43
CA LEU A 358 21.60 7.28 -14.91
C LEU A 358 22.92 6.51 -15.13
N ARG A 359 22.87 5.52 -16.02
CA ARG A 359 23.97 4.58 -16.30
C ARG A 359 25.23 5.27 -16.78
N GLU A 360 26.37 4.74 -16.35
CA GLU A 360 27.69 5.19 -16.76
C GLU A 360 27.84 5.19 -18.29
N ARG A 361 28.36 6.29 -18.84
CA ARG A 361 28.68 6.52 -20.25
C ARG A 361 27.51 6.39 -21.22
N GLU A 362 26.28 6.43 -20.73
CA GLU A 362 25.08 6.42 -21.54
C GLU A 362 24.34 7.75 -21.49
N ASP A 363 23.78 8.18 -22.63
CA ASP A 363 22.94 9.37 -22.71
C ASP A 363 21.62 9.11 -22.00
N ARG A 364 21.31 9.94 -20.99
CA ARG A 364 20.09 9.84 -20.17
C ARG A 364 19.45 11.22 -19.94
N PRO A 365 18.12 11.33 -20.13
CA PRO A 365 17.40 12.54 -19.77
C PRO A 365 17.30 12.65 -18.24
N ALA A 366 17.53 13.85 -17.72
CA ALA A 366 17.42 14.14 -16.30
C ALA A 366 16.71 15.48 -16.07
N LEU A 367 16.04 15.59 -14.93
CA LEU A 367 15.64 16.86 -14.35
C LEU A 367 16.75 17.33 -13.42
N ALA A 368 17.49 18.36 -13.82
CA ALA A 368 18.60 18.88 -13.05
C ALA A 368 18.25 20.18 -12.34
N VAL A 369 18.86 20.36 -11.16
CA VAL A 369 18.87 21.61 -10.43
C VAL A 369 20.30 22.11 -10.30
N ARG A 370 20.52 23.34 -10.78
CA ARG A 370 21.72 24.13 -10.51
C ARG A 370 21.50 24.90 -9.23
N MET A 371 22.39 24.79 -8.27
CA MET A 371 22.35 25.53 -7.01
C MET A 371 23.66 26.29 -6.82
N ILE A 372 23.56 27.54 -6.37
CA ILE A 372 24.71 28.41 -6.10
C ILE A 372 24.81 28.62 -4.59
N PHE A 373 26.01 28.44 -4.03
CA PHE A 373 26.31 28.62 -2.62
C PHE A 373 27.46 29.62 -2.43
N SER A 374 27.43 30.38 -1.34
CA SER A 374 28.59 31.17 -0.90
C SER A 374 29.70 30.29 -0.35
N ALA A 375 30.86 30.88 -0.07
CA ALA A 375 31.98 30.21 0.58
C ALA A 375 31.60 29.60 1.96
N GLU A 376 30.62 30.20 2.65
CA GLU A 376 30.10 29.74 3.94
C GLU A 376 28.92 28.77 3.81
N GLY A 377 28.62 28.29 2.60
CA GLY A 377 27.57 27.30 2.32
C GLY A 377 26.14 27.86 2.32
N VAL A 378 25.96 29.19 2.30
CA VAL A 378 24.63 29.80 2.23
C VAL A 378 24.13 29.75 0.80
N LYS A 379 22.92 29.20 0.58
CA LYS A 379 22.32 29.16 -0.75
C LYS A 379 22.00 30.57 -1.25
N ARG A 380 22.49 30.91 -2.44
CA ARG A 380 22.27 32.21 -3.12
C ARG A 380 21.18 32.16 -4.18
N GLY A 381 20.96 31.00 -4.78
CA GLY A 381 19.90 30.81 -5.78
C GLY A 381 19.96 29.44 -6.43
N HIS A 382 18.93 29.11 -7.19
CA HIS A 382 18.86 27.86 -7.94
C HIS A 382 18.07 28.02 -9.25
N ARG A 383 18.24 27.06 -10.16
CA ARG A 383 17.46 26.95 -11.40
C ARG A 383 17.26 25.48 -11.74
N PHE A 384 16.04 25.13 -12.16
CA PHE A 384 15.73 23.83 -12.73
C PHE A 384 15.86 23.85 -14.26
N ALA A 385 16.36 22.77 -14.83
CA ALA A 385 16.41 22.55 -16.26
C ALA A 385 16.21 21.06 -16.55
N ARG A 386 15.52 20.74 -17.65
CA ARG A 386 15.59 19.38 -18.20
C ARG A 386 16.83 19.29 -19.08
N ILE A 387 17.63 18.25 -18.87
CA ILE A 387 18.95 18.10 -19.47
C ILE A 387 19.10 16.72 -20.11
N MET A 388 19.99 16.63 -21.07
CA MET A 388 20.61 15.36 -21.46
C MET A 388 21.98 15.29 -20.79
N MET A 389 22.19 14.27 -19.98
CA MET A 389 23.47 14.03 -19.33
C MET A 389 24.09 12.70 -19.79
N ARG A 390 25.38 12.56 -19.50
CA ARG A 390 26.10 11.30 -19.63
C ARG A 390 26.97 11.14 -18.39
N SER A 391 26.64 10.17 -17.53
CA SER A 391 27.45 9.92 -16.33
C SER A 391 28.87 9.54 -16.74
N ALA A 392 29.87 10.23 -16.20
CA ALA A 392 31.27 9.96 -16.44
C ALA A 392 31.73 8.66 -15.78
N ALA A 393 31.19 8.35 -14.60
CA ALA A 393 31.48 7.14 -13.85
C ALA A 393 30.36 6.77 -12.87
N LYS A 394 30.19 5.46 -12.66
CA LYS A 394 29.44 4.89 -11.54
C LYS A 394 30.41 4.65 -10.38
N LEU A 395 30.25 5.35 -9.27
CA LEU A 395 31.10 5.21 -8.09
C LEU A 395 30.34 4.51 -6.95
N ARG A 396 31.10 3.76 -6.14
CA ARG A 396 30.61 3.27 -4.85
C ARG A 396 30.99 4.26 -3.76
N TYR A 397 30.20 4.35 -2.70
CA TYR A 397 30.53 5.20 -1.55
C TYR A 397 31.95 4.97 -1.02
N GLU A 398 32.35 3.71 -0.87
CA GLU A 398 33.67 3.34 -0.36
C GLU A 398 34.79 3.75 -1.32
N THR A 399 34.56 3.65 -2.62
CA THR A 399 35.54 4.01 -3.66
C THR A 399 35.72 5.52 -3.76
N ALA A 400 34.62 6.28 -3.69
CA ALA A 400 34.67 7.74 -3.68
C ALA A 400 35.36 8.26 -2.40
N GLN A 401 35.05 7.68 -1.24
CA GLN A 401 35.72 8.01 0.02
C GLN A 401 37.22 7.70 -0.04
N ALA A 402 37.60 6.49 -0.46
CA ALA A 402 39.00 6.08 -0.54
C ALA A 402 39.81 7.02 -1.46
N ALA A 403 39.24 7.46 -2.57
CA ALA A 403 39.90 8.40 -3.47
C ALA A 403 40.18 9.76 -2.80
N ILE A 404 39.21 10.31 -2.07
CA ILE A 404 39.38 11.56 -1.31
C ILE A 404 40.37 11.41 -0.16
N ASP A 405 40.42 10.23 0.47
CA ASP A 405 41.41 9.90 1.51
C ASP A 405 42.83 9.70 0.97
N GLY A 406 43.08 9.94 -0.33
CA GLY A 406 44.39 9.82 -0.97
C GLY A 406 44.74 8.40 -1.44
N ARG A 407 43.75 7.52 -1.55
CA ARG A 407 43.88 6.14 -2.05
C ARG A 407 42.99 5.93 -3.28
N PRO A 408 43.17 6.68 -4.39
CA PRO A 408 42.42 6.44 -5.62
C PRO A 408 42.78 5.06 -6.20
N ASN A 409 41.83 4.46 -6.92
CA ASN A 409 42.08 3.21 -7.62
C ASN A 409 43.12 3.41 -8.73
N PRO A 410 43.86 2.35 -9.12
CA PRO A 410 44.83 2.44 -10.22
C PRO A 410 44.17 2.88 -11.53
N LYS A 411 44.95 3.49 -12.43
CA LYS A 411 44.47 3.95 -13.76
C LYS A 411 43.83 2.85 -14.63
N ASP A 412 44.16 1.58 -14.35
CA ASP A 412 43.65 0.43 -15.09
C ASP A 412 42.32 -0.11 -14.52
N ASP A 413 41.77 0.52 -13.47
CA ASP A 413 40.42 0.24 -12.98
C ASP A 413 39.38 0.92 -13.92
N PRO A 414 38.31 0.23 -14.34
CA PRO A 414 37.24 0.81 -15.15
C PRO A 414 36.63 2.11 -14.58
N THR A 415 36.74 2.31 -13.26
CA THR A 415 36.25 3.47 -12.51
C THR A 415 37.36 4.46 -12.11
N ASP A 416 38.48 4.54 -12.85
CA ASP A 416 39.69 5.37 -12.61
C ASP A 416 39.42 6.66 -11.81
N THR A 417 39.40 6.52 -10.48
CA THR A 417 39.10 7.63 -9.58
C THR A 417 40.25 8.61 -9.49
N GLY A 418 41.45 8.22 -9.94
CA GLY A 418 42.58 9.11 -10.09
C GLY A 418 42.31 10.23 -11.09
N LEU A 419 41.64 9.93 -12.22
CA LEU A 419 41.25 10.92 -13.21
C LEU A 419 40.08 11.82 -12.76
N LEU A 420 39.23 11.33 -11.85
CA LEU A 420 38.06 12.06 -11.34
C LEU A 420 38.37 12.88 -10.09
N LEU A 421 39.47 12.59 -9.39
CA LEU A 421 39.79 13.16 -8.08
C LEU A 421 39.84 14.70 -8.11
N GLU A 422 40.67 15.27 -8.97
CA GLU A 422 40.81 16.72 -9.10
C GLU A 422 39.60 17.40 -9.76
N PRO A 423 39.11 16.95 -10.94
CA PRO A 423 38.06 17.68 -11.66
C PRO A 423 36.64 17.49 -11.11
N VAL A 424 36.38 16.45 -10.32
CA VAL A 424 35.03 16.09 -9.87
C VAL A 424 34.94 15.92 -8.36
N LEU A 425 35.72 15.01 -7.77
CA LEU A 425 35.55 14.64 -6.36
C LEU A 425 35.95 15.79 -5.41
N LYS A 426 37.11 16.42 -5.60
CA LYS A 426 37.51 17.54 -4.73
C LYS A 426 36.54 18.72 -4.76
N PRO A 427 36.04 19.18 -5.93
CA PRO A 427 34.99 20.20 -5.97
C PRO A 427 33.70 19.81 -5.23
N LEU A 428 33.25 18.55 -5.37
CA LEU A 428 32.09 18.05 -4.63
C LEU A 428 32.32 18.12 -3.12
N TRP A 429 33.49 17.67 -2.64
CA TRP A 429 33.83 17.72 -1.21
C TRP A 429 34.00 19.15 -0.69
N ALA A 430 34.56 20.05 -1.49
CA ALA A 430 34.70 21.46 -1.13
C ALA A 430 33.33 22.12 -0.94
N ALA A 431 32.41 21.92 -1.88
CA ALA A 431 31.04 22.41 -1.77
C ALA A 431 30.32 21.79 -0.56
N TRP A 432 30.42 20.46 -0.39
CA TRP A 432 29.81 19.77 0.75
C TRP A 432 30.29 20.32 2.10
N ARG A 433 31.60 20.52 2.28
CA ARG A 433 32.16 21.09 3.51
C ARG A 433 31.62 22.48 3.82
N ALA A 434 31.45 23.33 2.81
CA ALA A 434 30.81 24.64 2.98
C ALA A 434 29.36 24.48 3.46
N LEU A 435 28.58 23.58 2.83
CA LEU A 435 27.19 23.31 3.23
C LEU A 435 27.08 22.72 4.65
N MET A 436 28.04 21.89 5.06
CA MET A 436 28.11 21.37 6.43
C MET A 436 28.29 22.51 7.44
N GLU A 437 29.16 23.49 7.17
CA GLU A 437 29.33 24.64 8.06
C GLU A 437 28.03 25.45 8.22
N ALA A 438 27.29 25.65 7.13
CA ALA A 438 25.96 26.26 7.17
C ALA A 438 24.94 25.40 7.96
N GLN A 439 25.00 24.07 7.78
CA GLN A 439 24.14 23.12 8.47
C GLN A 439 24.41 23.09 9.98
N ASP A 440 25.66 23.14 10.43
CA ASP A 440 26.04 23.18 11.85
C ASP A 440 25.50 24.43 12.53
N LYS A 441 25.53 25.58 11.84
CA LYS A 441 24.88 26.82 12.29
C LYS A 441 23.36 26.66 12.41
N ARG A 442 22.74 25.90 11.51
CA ARG A 442 21.31 25.56 11.56
C ARG A 442 21.00 24.55 12.66
N ALA A 443 21.90 23.63 13.01
CA ALA A 443 21.75 22.59 14.02
C ALA A 443 20.48 21.72 13.82
N PRO A 444 20.41 20.90 12.75
CA PRO A 444 19.42 19.83 12.64
C PRO A 444 19.56 18.82 13.78
N LEU A 445 18.53 18.02 14.03
CA LEU A 445 18.57 16.95 15.02
C LEU A 445 19.61 15.91 14.60
N ASP A 446 20.63 15.70 15.43
CA ASP A 446 21.75 14.80 15.14
C ASP A 446 21.63 13.52 15.96
N LEU A 447 20.87 12.55 15.43
CA LEU A 447 20.72 11.23 16.03
C LEU A 447 21.72 10.28 15.38
N ASP A 448 22.65 9.76 16.19
CA ASP A 448 23.58 8.72 15.76
C ASP A 448 23.06 7.35 16.23
N LEU A 449 22.38 6.67 15.31
CA LEU A 449 21.80 5.35 15.56
C LEU A 449 22.39 4.36 14.55
N PRO A 450 22.99 3.26 15.01
CA PRO A 450 23.58 2.27 14.10
C PRO A 450 22.48 1.55 13.31
N GLU A 451 22.49 1.73 11.99
CA GLU A 451 21.66 0.94 11.09
C GLU A 451 22.27 -0.45 10.88
N ARG A 452 21.46 -1.51 10.95
CA ARG A 452 21.94 -2.88 10.77
C ARG A 452 21.67 -3.34 9.35
N LYS A 453 22.71 -3.77 8.64
CA LYS A 453 22.60 -4.42 7.32
C LYS A 453 22.73 -5.93 7.47
N ILE A 454 21.77 -6.67 6.93
CA ILE A 454 21.80 -8.14 6.85
C ILE A 454 22.54 -8.52 5.57
N ILE A 455 23.57 -9.36 5.70
CA ILE A 455 24.34 -9.91 4.57
C ILE A 455 23.89 -11.35 4.35
N LEU A 456 23.48 -11.66 3.12
CA LEU A 456 23.07 -12.99 2.71
C LEU A 456 24.20 -13.71 1.96
N ASP A 457 24.30 -15.02 2.14
CA ASP A 457 25.20 -15.89 1.36
C ASP A 457 24.62 -16.20 -0.04
N LYS A 458 25.35 -16.99 -0.84
CA LYS A 458 24.92 -17.38 -2.19
C LYS A 458 23.68 -18.29 -2.20
N ALA A 459 23.38 -18.96 -1.09
CA ALA A 459 22.18 -19.78 -0.92
C ALA A 459 21.00 -18.95 -0.41
N GLY A 460 21.17 -17.63 -0.22
CA GLY A 460 20.15 -16.73 0.30
C GLY A 460 19.94 -16.83 1.81
N LYS A 461 20.91 -17.40 2.55
CA LYS A 461 20.86 -17.49 4.02
C LYS A 461 21.59 -16.33 4.69
N ILE A 462 21.18 -15.92 5.89
CA ILE A 462 21.91 -14.92 6.69
C ILE A 462 23.33 -15.43 6.97
N ASP A 463 24.32 -14.76 6.40
CA ASP A 463 25.74 -14.94 6.70
C ASP A 463 26.10 -14.17 7.98
N ARG A 464 25.82 -12.86 8.00
CA ARG A 464 26.10 -11.99 9.15
C ARG A 464 25.24 -10.73 9.15
N VAL A 465 25.17 -10.09 10.32
CA VAL A 465 24.60 -8.75 10.51
C VAL A 465 25.74 -7.79 10.81
N ILE A 466 25.84 -6.71 10.03
CA ILE A 466 26.86 -5.69 10.17
C ILE A 466 26.23 -4.32 10.46
N VAL A 467 26.99 -3.42 11.05
CA VAL A 467 26.68 -1.99 11.09
C VAL A 467 27.66 -1.33 10.11
N PRO A 468 27.20 -0.87 8.93
CA PRO A 468 28.09 -0.24 7.97
C PRO A 468 28.57 1.12 8.48
N ASP A 469 29.78 1.50 8.07
CA ASP A 469 30.35 2.80 8.44
C ASP A 469 29.60 3.95 7.74
N ARG A 470 29.28 5.01 8.49
CA ARG A 470 28.68 6.23 7.94
C ARG A 470 29.77 7.17 7.41
N LEU A 471 30.24 6.89 6.19
CA LEU A 471 31.28 7.67 5.48
C LEU A 471 30.85 9.11 5.12
N GLU A 472 31.83 10.00 4.89
CA GLU A 472 31.56 11.37 4.40
C GLU A 472 30.87 11.35 3.03
N ALA A 473 31.23 10.40 2.16
CA ALA A 473 30.58 10.22 0.86
C ALA A 473 29.05 10.06 0.98
N HIS A 474 28.55 9.35 2.01
CA HIS A 474 27.11 9.23 2.26
C HIS A 474 26.51 10.60 2.63
N ARG A 475 27.15 11.32 3.56
CA ARG A 475 26.70 12.64 4.03
C ARG A 475 26.71 13.67 2.90
N LEU A 476 27.65 13.56 1.97
CA LEU A 476 27.76 14.42 0.80
C LEU A 476 26.54 14.31 -0.11
N VAL A 477 26.22 13.08 -0.53
CA VAL A 477 25.04 12.83 -1.38
C VAL A 477 23.77 13.23 -0.63
N GLU A 478 23.63 12.84 0.64
CA GLU A 478 22.51 13.22 1.51
C GLU A 478 22.31 14.75 1.55
N THR A 479 23.38 15.51 1.74
CA THR A 479 23.34 16.98 1.83
C THR A 479 22.90 17.63 0.52
N PHE A 480 23.41 17.15 -0.62
CA PHE A 480 23.03 17.67 -1.94
C PHE A 480 21.59 17.33 -2.29
N MET A 481 21.11 16.12 -1.96
CA MET A 481 19.71 15.76 -2.17
C MET A 481 18.77 16.59 -1.30
N ILE A 482 19.12 16.85 -0.04
CA ILE A 482 18.33 17.75 0.83
C ILE A 482 18.27 19.16 0.22
N ALA A 483 19.41 19.69 -0.25
CA ALA A 483 19.45 21.03 -0.87
C ALA A 483 18.60 21.09 -2.15
N ALA A 484 18.66 20.05 -2.99
CA ALA A 484 17.84 19.92 -4.19
C ALA A 484 16.33 19.86 -3.87
N ASN A 485 15.95 19.09 -2.84
CA ASN A 485 14.56 19.01 -2.36
C ASN A 485 14.04 20.35 -1.83
N VAL A 486 14.87 21.10 -1.09
CA VAL A 486 14.53 22.46 -0.64
C VAL A 486 14.35 23.39 -1.83
N ALA A 487 15.25 23.34 -2.82
CA ALA A 487 15.11 24.13 -4.05
C ALA A 487 13.83 23.79 -4.83
N ALA A 488 13.43 22.52 -4.86
CA ALA A 488 12.19 22.09 -5.50
C ALA A 488 10.95 22.65 -4.78
N ALA A 489 10.93 22.59 -3.44
CA ALA A 489 9.86 23.16 -2.63
C ALA A 489 9.73 24.67 -2.87
N GLU A 490 10.83 25.43 -2.77
CA GLU A 490 10.84 26.88 -3.00
C GLU A 490 10.35 27.24 -4.42
N THR A 491 10.81 26.53 -5.45
CA THR A 491 10.41 26.79 -6.84
C THR A 491 8.90 26.60 -7.02
N LEU A 492 8.34 25.52 -6.47
CA LEU A 492 6.91 25.22 -6.61
C LEU A 492 6.06 26.16 -5.76
N GLU A 493 6.54 26.60 -4.59
CA GLU A 493 5.92 27.62 -3.74
C GLU A 493 5.85 28.98 -4.44
N GLU A 494 6.96 29.44 -5.04
CA GLU A 494 7.03 30.68 -5.82
C GLU A 494 6.03 30.68 -6.98
N GLN A 495 5.89 29.54 -7.67
CA GLN A 495 4.93 29.34 -8.75
C GLN A 495 3.50 29.07 -8.27
N ARG A 496 3.28 28.95 -6.95
CA ARG A 496 1.99 28.56 -6.34
C ARG A 496 1.41 27.28 -6.92
N ALA A 497 2.30 26.37 -7.34
CA ALA A 497 1.90 25.07 -7.86
C ALA A 497 1.46 24.16 -6.70
N PRO A 498 0.44 23.30 -6.89
CA PRO A 498 0.16 22.25 -5.93
C PRO A 498 1.38 21.33 -5.78
N LEU A 499 1.85 21.14 -4.55
CA LEU A 499 2.96 20.25 -4.24
C LEU A 499 2.67 19.41 -2.98
N ILE A 500 3.46 18.35 -2.82
CA ILE A 500 3.45 17.47 -1.66
C ILE A 500 4.73 17.75 -0.88
N TYR A 501 4.59 18.26 0.34
CA TYR A 501 5.70 18.47 1.25
C TYR A 501 6.05 17.19 2.00
N ARG A 502 7.33 17.02 2.29
CA ARG A 502 7.81 16.09 3.32
C ARG A 502 7.96 16.87 4.62
N THR A 503 7.00 16.74 5.51
CA THR A 503 6.95 17.50 6.76
C THR A 503 7.28 16.62 7.96
N HIS A 504 7.75 17.23 9.04
CA HIS A 504 8.04 16.55 10.29
C HIS A 504 7.72 17.51 11.44
N ASP A 505 6.67 17.22 12.19
CA ASP A 505 6.22 18.07 13.29
C ASP A 505 7.15 17.95 14.52
N ALA A 506 7.04 18.89 15.43
CA ALA A 506 7.67 18.77 16.73
C ALA A 506 7.10 17.59 17.54
N PRO A 507 7.89 17.00 18.47
CA PRO A 507 7.38 16.05 19.46
C PRO A 507 6.10 16.53 20.17
N SER A 508 5.14 15.63 20.37
CA SER A 508 3.93 15.96 21.13
C SER A 508 4.25 16.25 22.60
N GLN A 509 3.41 17.04 23.27
CA GLN A 509 3.62 17.37 24.69
C GLN A 509 3.72 16.12 25.58
N GLU A 510 2.90 15.09 25.31
CA GLU A 510 2.96 13.81 26.02
C GLU A 510 4.32 13.13 25.87
N LYS A 511 4.85 13.07 24.64
CA LYS A 511 6.17 12.50 24.36
C LYS A 511 7.29 13.30 25.02
N LEU A 512 7.18 14.63 25.06
CA LEU A 512 8.14 15.51 25.73
C LEU A 512 8.12 15.35 27.26
N LEU A 513 6.93 15.15 27.85
CA LEU A 513 6.79 14.87 29.28
C LEU A 513 7.45 13.54 29.62
N ALA A 514 7.15 12.48 28.86
CA ALA A 514 7.75 11.17 29.04
C ALA A 514 9.28 11.20 28.87
N LEU A 515 9.79 11.93 27.87
CA LEU A 515 11.23 12.14 27.69
C LEU A 515 11.84 12.85 28.90
N GLY A 516 11.19 13.93 29.38
CA GLY A 516 11.69 14.67 30.54
C GLY A 516 11.74 13.83 31.81
N ASP A 517 10.75 12.97 32.05
CA ASP A 517 10.71 12.09 33.21
C ASP A 517 11.78 10.98 33.12
N PHE A 518 12.04 10.46 31.92
CA PHE A 518 13.16 9.54 31.67
C PHE A 518 14.53 10.21 31.88
N LEU A 519 14.74 11.41 31.35
CA LEU A 519 16.00 12.13 31.51
C LEU A 519 16.27 12.49 32.97
N LYS A 520 15.21 12.76 33.75
CA LYS A 520 15.31 12.98 35.19
C LYS A 520 15.84 11.77 35.94
N SER A 521 15.54 10.53 35.53
CA SER A 521 16.12 9.33 36.16
C SER A 521 17.61 9.15 35.87
N LEU A 522 18.17 9.95 34.95
CA LEU A 522 19.59 9.97 34.60
C LEU A 522 20.28 11.27 35.08
N ASP A 523 19.61 12.08 35.91
CA ASP A 523 20.07 13.40 36.37
C ASP A 523 20.41 14.37 35.21
N ILE A 524 19.73 14.20 34.07
CA ILE A 524 19.85 15.08 32.91
C ILE A 524 18.71 16.10 32.95
N PRO A 525 19.00 17.41 33.09
CA PRO A 525 17.98 18.43 33.10
C PRO A 525 17.37 18.60 31.70
N PHE A 526 16.04 18.60 31.64
CA PHE A 526 15.29 18.92 30.43
C PHE A 526 14.25 20.00 30.73
N THR A 527 14.44 21.20 30.20
CA THR A 527 13.50 22.31 30.40
C THR A 527 12.29 22.13 29.49
N LYS A 528 11.12 21.95 30.10
CA LYS A 528 9.81 21.84 29.45
C LYS A 528 9.37 23.22 28.92
N GLY A 529 10.06 23.74 27.89
CA GLY A 529 9.69 25.00 27.23
C GLY A 529 8.46 24.81 26.32
N THR A 530 7.70 25.89 26.08
CA THR A 530 6.52 25.90 25.22
C THR A 530 6.82 25.63 23.75
N THR A 531 8.06 25.90 23.30
CA THR A 531 8.53 25.61 21.94
C THR A 531 9.87 24.89 22.02
N VAL A 532 9.89 23.62 21.65
CA VAL A 532 11.11 22.82 21.59
C VAL A 532 11.86 23.08 20.29
N LYS A 533 13.20 23.02 20.33
CA LYS A 533 14.07 23.16 19.16
C LYS A 533 15.03 21.98 19.08
N PRO A 534 15.40 21.51 17.87
CA PRO A 534 16.35 20.41 17.68
C PRO A 534 17.65 20.58 18.48
N ARG A 535 18.19 21.81 18.54
CA ARG A 535 19.38 22.14 19.33
C ARG A 535 19.31 21.72 20.82
N GLN A 536 18.12 21.74 21.44
CA GLN A 536 17.97 21.30 22.83
C GLN A 536 18.17 19.78 22.96
N PHE A 537 17.74 19.01 21.96
CA PHE A 537 17.98 17.57 21.91
C PHE A 537 19.46 17.28 21.65
N ASN A 538 20.09 18.00 20.72
CA ASN A 538 21.54 17.84 20.46
C ASN A 538 22.38 18.12 21.72
N GLN A 539 21.99 19.07 22.57
CA GLN A 539 22.66 19.31 23.86
C GLN A 539 22.55 18.11 24.82
N ILE A 540 21.42 17.41 24.80
CA ILE A 540 21.21 16.19 25.60
C ILE A 540 22.09 15.07 25.04
N LEU A 541 22.07 14.88 23.72
CA LEU A 541 22.82 13.84 23.01
C LEU A 541 24.34 14.03 23.20
N ALA A 542 24.85 15.25 23.06
CA ALA A 542 26.25 15.58 23.30
C ALA A 542 26.67 15.34 24.76
N ARG A 543 25.77 15.51 25.74
CA ARG A 543 26.07 15.28 27.15
C ARG A 543 26.21 13.80 27.50
N VAL A 544 25.51 12.92 26.77
CA VAL A 544 25.54 11.47 27.01
C VAL A 544 26.53 10.75 26.11
N GLU A 545 27.13 11.45 25.15
CA GLU A 545 28.14 10.91 24.26
C GLU A 545 29.31 10.29 25.05
N GLY A 546 29.74 9.10 24.64
CA GLY A 546 30.78 8.33 25.34
C GLY A 546 30.35 7.71 26.68
N THR A 547 29.12 7.94 27.15
CA THR A 547 28.60 7.30 28.37
C THR A 547 27.91 5.95 28.06
N PRO A 548 27.77 5.05 29.04
CA PRO A 548 27.01 3.80 28.85
C PRO A 548 25.53 4.00 28.47
N ASN A 549 24.99 5.20 28.72
CA ASN A 549 23.59 5.53 28.46
C ASN A 549 23.36 6.16 27.07
N ALA A 550 24.42 6.42 26.29
CA ALA A 550 24.33 7.09 24.99
C ALA A 550 23.29 6.45 24.06
N GLN A 551 23.37 5.13 23.87
CA GLN A 551 22.48 4.41 22.98
C GLN A 551 21.01 4.48 23.45
N LEU A 552 20.78 4.24 24.74
CA LEU A 552 19.43 4.28 25.32
C LEU A 552 18.81 5.68 25.17
N VAL A 553 19.58 6.73 25.44
CA VAL A 553 19.11 8.12 25.33
C VAL A 553 18.81 8.48 23.86
N ASN A 554 19.67 8.08 22.91
CA ASN A 554 19.39 8.25 21.48
C ASN A 554 18.07 7.58 21.07
N GLU A 555 17.84 6.33 21.51
CA GLU A 555 16.60 5.61 21.22
C GLU A 555 15.35 6.29 21.83
N VAL A 556 15.44 6.77 23.07
CA VAL A 556 14.30 7.45 23.72
C VAL A 556 14.03 8.81 23.07
N VAL A 557 15.07 9.57 22.71
CA VAL A 557 14.93 10.81 21.94
C VAL A 557 14.27 10.53 20.59
N LEU A 558 14.71 9.50 19.85
CA LEU A 558 14.08 9.10 18.59
C LEU A 558 12.60 8.77 18.77
N ARG A 559 12.24 7.94 19.77
CA ARG A 559 10.84 7.56 20.02
C ARG A 559 9.96 8.74 20.44
N SER A 560 10.57 9.80 21.00
CA SER A 560 9.86 11.04 21.32
C SER A 560 9.55 11.90 20.08
N GLN A 561 10.24 11.68 18.95
CA GLN A 561 9.99 12.44 17.72
C GLN A 561 8.62 12.09 17.11
N ALA A 562 8.09 13.03 16.32
CA ALA A 562 6.96 12.75 15.45
C ALA A 562 7.40 11.91 14.25
N GLN A 563 6.46 11.28 13.56
CA GLN A 563 6.77 10.61 12.29
C GLN A 563 6.69 11.66 11.17
N ALA A 564 7.67 11.67 10.27
CA ALA A 564 7.60 12.51 9.09
C ALA A 564 6.55 11.96 8.09
N GLU A 565 5.77 12.85 7.49
CA GLU A 565 4.64 12.51 6.60
C GLU A 565 4.69 13.30 5.28
N TYR A 566 3.86 12.87 4.33
CA TYR A 566 3.64 13.58 3.08
C TYR A 566 2.29 14.31 3.16
N THR A 567 2.29 15.64 3.00
CA THR A 567 1.10 16.48 3.18
C THR A 567 1.10 17.67 2.20
N GLN A 568 -0.05 18.32 2.03
CA GLN A 568 -0.19 19.54 1.23
C GLN A 568 0.12 20.81 2.05
N GLU A 569 0.18 20.72 3.38
CA GLU A 569 0.43 21.85 4.27
C GLU A 569 1.91 21.89 4.70
N ASN A 570 2.57 23.03 4.47
CA ASN A 570 3.96 23.20 4.93
C ASN A 570 4.01 23.76 6.35
N TYR A 571 4.17 22.88 7.34
CA TYR A 571 4.48 23.24 8.73
C TYR A 571 5.98 23.04 9.08
N GLY A 572 6.83 22.84 8.07
CA GLY A 572 8.27 22.68 8.21
C GLY A 572 8.72 21.25 8.52
N HIS A 573 10.03 21.11 8.78
CA HIS A 573 10.65 19.83 9.08
C HIS A 573 11.54 19.93 10.32
N PHE A 574 11.01 19.53 11.47
CA PHE A 574 11.64 19.60 12.78
C PHE A 574 13.02 18.93 12.79
N GLY A 575 13.12 17.67 12.35
CA GLY A 575 14.38 16.92 12.35
C GLY A 575 15.51 17.56 11.54
N LEU A 576 15.21 18.17 10.38
CA LEU A 576 16.19 18.85 9.53
C LEU A 576 16.39 20.33 9.92
N ASN A 577 15.61 20.80 10.90
CA ASN A 577 15.47 22.20 11.28
C ASN A 577 15.26 23.14 10.08
N LEU A 578 14.47 22.69 9.10
CA LEU A 578 14.05 23.49 7.96
C LEU A 578 12.74 24.16 8.33
N ARG A 579 12.75 25.50 8.32
CA ARG A 579 11.55 26.30 8.53
C ARG A 579 10.86 26.53 7.20
N ARG A 580 9.59 26.93 7.29
CA ARG A 580 8.87 27.58 6.20
C ARG A 580 9.63 28.80 5.69
#